data_AF-A0A925AYX0-F1
#
_entry.id   AF-A0A925AYX0-F1
#
_cell.length_a   1.000
_cell.length_b   1.000
_cell.length_c   1.000
_cell.angle_alpha   90.00
_cell.angle_beta   90.00
_cell.angle_gamma   90.00
#
_symmetry.space_group_name_H-M   'P 1'
#
loop_
_entity.id
_entity.type
_entity.pdbx_description
1 polymer ?
#
loop_
_entity_poly.entity_id
_entity_poly.type
_entity_poly.pdbx_seq_one_letter_code
_entity_poly.pdbx_strand_id
1 'polypeptide(L)' 'TNRVLVVHEDTLTGGFGGEIAATLSEIAFNFLDAPIMRVASLDSPVPFNHALEKQFLPRERIAVALNRLLAF' A
#
# COMPACT_ATOMS: atom_id res chain seq x y z
N THR A 1 0.76 5.05 16.90
CA THR A 1 0.05 5.78 15.82
C THR A 1 -1.27 5.12 15.43
N ASN A 2 -1.54 3.87 15.84
CA ASN A 2 -2.82 3.15 15.64
C ASN A 2 -3.33 3.11 14.18
N ARG A 3 -2.47 3.40 13.22
CA ARG A 3 -2.78 3.53 11.79
C ARG A 3 -1.64 2.93 11.01
N VAL A 4 -1.97 2.20 9.95
CA VAL A 4 -1.02 1.41 9.19
C VAL A 4 -1.17 1.68 7.69
N LEU A 5 -0.05 2.03 7.05
CA LEU A 5 0.11 2.10 5.61
C LEU A 5 1.19 1.10 5.19
N VAL A 6 0.83 0.05 4.46
CA VAL A 6 1.77 -0.91 3.90
C VAL A 6 2.21 -0.45 2.52
N VAL A 7 3.51 -0.35 2.28
CA VAL A 7 4.09 0.11 1.01
C VAL A 7 5.08 -0.91 0.47
N HIS A 8 4.96 -1.29 -0.80
CA HIS A 8 5.93 -2.15 -1.48
C HIS A 8 5.96 -1.90 -3.00
N GLU A 9 7.03 -2.33 -3.68
CA GLU A 9 7.21 -2.11 -5.13
C GLU A 9 6.56 -3.18 -6.02
N ASP A 10 6.19 -4.34 -5.48
CA ASP A 10 5.47 -5.37 -6.24
C ASP A 10 4.03 -4.92 -6.60
N THR A 11 3.32 -5.69 -7.44
CA THR A 11 1.93 -5.44 -7.81
C THR A 11 1.00 -5.51 -6.60
N LEU A 12 -0.06 -4.70 -6.59
CA LEU A 12 -0.99 -4.61 -5.46
C LEU A 12 -1.74 -5.92 -5.20
N THR A 13 -2.23 -6.54 -6.27
CA THR A 13 -3.00 -7.78 -6.22
C THR A 13 -2.04 -8.96 -6.08
N GLY A 14 -2.28 -9.83 -5.09
CA GLY A 14 -1.42 -10.98 -4.80
C GLY A 14 -0.07 -10.65 -4.16
N GLY A 15 0.30 -9.37 -4.03
CA GLY A 15 1.54 -8.94 -3.40
C GLY A 15 1.56 -9.16 -1.88
N PHE A 16 2.77 -9.25 -1.31
CA PHE A 16 3.00 -9.55 0.11
C PHE A 16 2.35 -8.55 1.08
N GLY A 17 2.06 -7.32 0.63
CA GLY A 17 1.32 -6.37 1.44
C GLY A 17 -0.08 -6.85 1.85
N GLY A 18 -0.68 -7.78 1.08
CA GLY A 18 -1.93 -8.44 1.46
C GLY A 18 -1.79 -9.30 2.72
N GLU A 19 -0.71 -10.09 2.81
CA GLU A 19 -0.42 -10.95 3.97
C GLU A 19 -0.22 -10.12 5.23
N ILE A 20 0.60 -9.07 5.15
CA ILE A 20 0.83 -8.14 6.27
C ILE A 20 -0.49 -7.53 6.76
N ALA A 21 -1.35 -7.08 5.85
CA ALA A 21 -2.63 -6.49 6.20
C ALA A 21 -3.59 -7.49 6.84
N ALA A 22 -3.62 -8.73 6.35
CA ALA A 22 -4.42 -9.82 6.93
C ALA A 22 -3.94 -10.14 8.35
N THR A 23 -2.63 -10.39 8.55
CA THR A 23 -2.06 -10.67 9.87
C THR A 23 -2.36 -9.56 10.87
N LEU A 24 -2.16 -8.29 10.51
CA LEU A 24 -2.44 -7.17 11.40
C LEU A 24 -3.94 -7.03 11.71
N SER A 25 -4.81 -7.38 10.77
CA SER A 25 -6.25 -7.43 11.01
C SER A 25 -6.63 -8.53 12.00
N GLU A 26 -5.89 -9.63 12.07
CA GLU A 26 -6.14 -10.70 13.04
C GLU A 26 -5.62 -10.35 14.44
N ILE A 27 -4.38 -9.85 14.52
CA ILE A 27 -3.69 -9.71 15.82
C ILE A 27 -3.88 -8.33 16.47
N ALA A 28 -4.26 -7.31 15.70
CA ALA A 28 -4.23 -5.91 16.15
C ALA A 28 -5.50 -5.12 15.84
N PHE A 29 -6.60 -5.76 15.42
CA PHE A 29 -7.84 -5.06 15.02
C PHE A 29 -8.31 -4.01 16.03
N ASN A 30 -8.32 -4.35 17.32
CA ASN A 30 -8.81 -3.48 18.39
C ASN A 30 -7.92 -2.26 18.67
N PHE A 31 -6.72 -2.19 18.06
CA PHE A 31 -5.78 -1.08 18.20
C PHE A 31 -5.78 -0.14 16.98
N LEU A 32 -6.62 -0.39 15.97
CA LEU A 32 -6.64 0.38 14.74
C LEU A 32 -7.67 1.52 14.81
N ASP A 33 -7.19 2.76 14.68
CA ASP A 33 -8.02 3.97 14.60
C ASP A 33 -8.49 4.27 13.16
N ALA A 34 -7.97 3.54 12.17
CA ALA A 34 -8.28 3.69 10.75
C ALA A 34 -8.06 2.35 10.01
N PRO A 35 -8.67 2.13 8.83
CA PRO A 35 -8.42 0.92 8.05
C PRO A 35 -6.93 0.80 7.68
N ILE A 36 -6.42 -0.44 7.62
CA ILE A 36 -5.10 -0.71 7.04
C ILE A 36 -5.18 -0.37 5.55
N MET A 37 -4.36 0.58 5.11
CA MET A 37 -4.24 0.94 3.70
C MET A 37 -3.00 0.30 3.09
N ARG A 38 -3.06 -0.04 1.80
CA ARG A 38 -1.94 -0.60 1.03
C ARG A 38 -1.66 0.26 -0.19
N VAL A 39 -0.39 0.48 -0.47
CA VAL A 39 0.10 1.23 -1.64
C VAL A 39 1.18 0.41 -2.31
N ALA A 40 0.96 0.12 -3.59
CA ALA A 40 1.83 -0.76 -4.37
C ALA A 40 1.91 -0.31 -5.83
N SER A 41 2.72 -1.02 -6.62
CA SER A 41 2.76 -0.78 -8.06
C SER A 41 1.46 -1.19 -8.73
N LEU A 42 1.29 -0.74 -9.98
CA LEU A 42 0.12 -1.08 -10.78
C LEU A 42 0.03 -2.60 -11.02
N ASP A 43 -1.18 -3.13 -11.17
CA ASP A 43 -1.41 -4.54 -11.49
C ASP A 43 -1.14 -4.82 -12.98
N SER A 44 0.13 -4.71 -13.37
CA SER A 44 0.63 -4.97 -14.71
C SER A 44 2.05 -5.55 -14.66
N PRO A 45 2.54 -6.16 -15.76
CA PRO A 45 3.96 -6.46 -15.88
C PRO A 45 4.82 -5.19 -15.75
N VAL A 46 6.05 -5.34 -15.25
CA VAL A 46 7.00 -4.23 -15.10
C VAL A 46 7.37 -3.67 -16.48
N PRO A 47 7.22 -2.37 -16.73
CA PRO A 47 7.60 -1.78 -18.01
C PRO A 47 9.11 -1.61 -18.13
N PHE A 48 9.67 -1.91 -19.30
CA PHE A 48 11.09 -1.63 -19.57
C PHE A 48 11.36 -0.13 -19.81
N ASN A 49 10.38 0.59 -20.36
CA ASN A 49 10.53 2.02 -20.60
C ASN A 49 10.55 2.79 -19.26
N HIS A 50 11.62 3.54 -19.02
CA HIS A 50 11.82 4.28 -17.77
C HIS A 50 10.71 5.31 -17.43
N ALA A 51 10.11 5.95 -18.42
CA ALA A 51 9.00 6.87 -18.17
C ALA A 51 7.74 6.12 -17.71
N LEU A 52 7.49 4.92 -18.25
CA LEU A 52 6.41 4.05 -17.82
C LEU A 52 6.70 3.40 -16.46
N GLU A 53 7.94 2.99 -16.20
CA GLU A 53 8.36 2.43 -14.91
C GLU A 53 8.10 3.41 -13.75
N LYS A 54 8.37 4.71 -13.96
CA LYS A 54 8.06 5.75 -12.97
C LYS A 54 6.58 5.81 -12.60
N GLN A 55 5.69 5.58 -13.57
CA GLN A 55 4.24 5.59 -13.36
C GLN A 55 3.74 4.28 -12.74
N PHE A 56 4.41 3.18 -13.08
CA PHE A 56 4.19 1.85 -12.50
C PHE A 56 4.42 1.87 -10.99
N LEU A 57 5.56 2.40 -10.55
CA LEU A 57 5.93 2.46 -9.14
C LEU A 57 4.97 3.33 -8.30
N PRO A 58 4.76 3.02 -7.01
CA PRO A 58 3.79 3.70 -6.16
C PRO A 58 4.15 5.12 -5.70
N ARG A 59 5.34 5.65 -6.05
CA ARG A 59 5.96 6.78 -5.34
C ARG A 59 5.04 7.98 -5.15
N GLU A 60 4.39 8.44 -6.21
CA GLU A 60 3.49 9.61 -6.17
C GLU A 60 2.19 9.34 -5.40
N ARG A 61 1.78 8.06 -5.29
CA ARG A 61 0.55 7.63 -4.62
C ARG A 61 0.71 7.50 -3.09
N ILE A 62 1.94 7.38 -2.59
CA ILE A 62 2.22 7.22 -1.15
C ILE A 62 1.70 8.41 -0.34
N ALA A 63 2.06 9.64 -0.72
CA ALA A 63 1.67 10.83 0.03
C ALA A 63 0.14 11.03 0.05
N VAL A 64 -0.52 10.75 -1.08
CA VAL A 64 -1.99 10.82 -1.19
C VAL A 64 -2.66 9.81 -0.25
N ALA A 65 -2.17 8.56 -0.24
CA ALA A 65 -2.70 7.53 0.65
C ALA A 65 -2.43 7.82 2.13
N LEU A 66 -1.25 8.35 2.46
CA LEU A 66 -0.92 8.74 3.83
C LEU A 66 -1.83 9.86 4.33
N ASN A 67 -2.03 10.90 3.53
CA ASN A 67 -2.95 11.99 3.88
C ASN A 67 -4.38 11.50 4.07
N ARG A 68 -4.85 10.58 3.22
CA ARG A 68 -6.15 9.92 3.40
C ARG A 68 -6.21 9.12 4.69
N LEU A 69 -5.16 8.37 5.01
CA LEU A 69 -5.09 7.58 6.24
C LEU A 69 -5.11 8.45 7.49
N LEU A 70 -4.43 9.60 7.47
CA LEU A 70 -4.39 10.55 8.59
C LEU A 70 -5.70 11.31 8.80
N ALA A 71 -6.56 11.39 7.78
CA ALA A 71 -7.82 12.13 7.83
C ALA A 71 -9.02 11.34 8.40
N PHE A 72 -8.87 10.02 8.62
CA PHE A 72 -9.84 9.24 9.41
C PHE A 72 -9.87 9.71 10.86
#